data_AF-A0A3S0VAH2-F1
#
_entry.id   AF-A0A3S0VAH2-F1
#
_cell.length_a   1.000
_cell.length_b   1.000
_cell.length_c   1.000
_cell.angle_alpha   90.00
_cell.angle_beta   90.00
_cell.angle_gamma   90.00
#
_symmetry.space_group_name_H-M   'P 1'
#
loop_
_entity.id
_entity.type
_entity.pdbx_description
1 polymer ?
#
loop_
_entity_poly.entity_id
_entity_poly.type
_entity_poly.pdbx_seq_one_letter_code
_entity_poly.pdbx_strand_id
1 'polypeptide(L)'
;MEYMATYMRFICLAFCLLITHTAMASFHKNLWVKWGMNNPLSQKTISHKEWQDFLNCCVITNQEGINLVNYSKLTKADHDLLKRYIKHMSEVDIFDYNRNEQLAFWLNLYNALTVQTVAHYYPVASIQEINISPGLFSVGPWGANLITINDTQLSLEDIHNRIIRPVWNDPRTHYAINNGTIGAPNLSKQAFQANLLEKQLNDAAFRYINSLRGVQVIEGKIILSKIYEWFLEDFGGDEEGVLQHLTHYAHSALSQQLQSIQQINSYVYNWHLNSTAITA
;
A
#
# COMPACT_ATOMS: atom_id res chain seq x y z
N MET A 1 56.38 -40.57 -16.58
CA MET A 1 54.90 -40.61 -16.53
C MET A 1 54.48 -40.19 -15.12
N GLU A 2 54.64 -38.95 -14.67
CA GLU A 2 54.29 -37.67 -15.31
C GLU A 2 52.87 -37.67 -15.86
N TYR A 3 52.07 -36.73 -15.34
CA TYR A 3 50.70 -36.37 -15.71
C TYR A 3 49.60 -37.36 -15.31
N MET A 4 49.19 -37.35 -14.04
CA MET A 4 47.77 -37.34 -13.62
C MET A 4 47.68 -36.96 -12.13
N ALA A 5 48.45 -35.93 -11.74
CA ALA A 5 48.21 -35.22 -10.51
C ALA A 5 47.06 -34.22 -10.74
N THR A 6 46.25 -34.02 -9.71
CA THR A 6 45.60 -32.72 -9.44
C THR A 6 44.31 -32.40 -10.21
N TYR A 7 43.32 -33.29 -10.27
CA TYR A 7 41.95 -32.87 -10.68
C TYR A 7 40.81 -33.52 -9.88
N MET A 8 41.08 -34.00 -8.67
CA MET A 8 40.07 -34.69 -7.85
C MET A 8 39.99 -34.19 -6.40
N ARG A 9 40.21 -32.90 -6.18
CA ARG A 9 40.06 -32.24 -4.86
C ARG A 9 39.43 -30.84 -4.85
N PHE A 10 38.89 -30.35 -5.97
CA PHE A 10 38.33 -28.99 -6.05
C PHE A 10 37.00 -28.88 -6.80
N ILE A 11 36.13 -29.88 -6.67
CA ILE A 11 34.76 -29.79 -7.20
C ILE A 11 33.82 -30.27 -6.11
N CYS A 12 32.80 -29.45 -5.82
CA CYS A 12 31.78 -29.60 -4.77
C CYS A 12 32.06 -28.93 -3.40
N LEU A 13 32.81 -27.81 -3.39
CA LEU A 13 32.65 -26.75 -2.37
C LEU A 13 32.00 -25.51 -2.99
N ALA A 14 30.98 -25.74 -3.81
CA ALA A 14 30.20 -24.70 -4.49
C ALA A 14 28.70 -25.00 -4.36
N PHE A 15 28.27 -25.44 -3.18
CA PHE A 15 26.85 -25.57 -2.85
C PHE A 15 26.53 -24.70 -1.64
N CYS A 16 25.57 -23.80 -1.86
CA CYS A 16 24.85 -23.03 -0.87
C CYS A 16 25.57 -21.80 -0.25
N LEU A 17 25.99 -20.86 -1.09
CA LEU A 17 25.55 -19.48 -0.84
C LEU A 17 24.09 -19.39 -1.29
N LEU A 18 23.20 -19.99 -0.51
CA LEU A 18 21.81 -19.57 -0.49
C LEU A 18 21.88 -18.14 0.05
N ILE A 19 21.95 -17.16 -0.84
CA ILE A 19 21.50 -15.83 -0.51
C ILE A 19 20.05 -16.05 -0.10
N THR A 20 19.81 -16.11 1.21
CA THR A 20 18.49 -15.98 1.78
C THR A 20 18.05 -14.57 1.44
N HIS A 21 17.56 -14.37 0.21
CA HIS A 21 16.62 -13.30 -0.04
C HIS A 21 15.42 -13.66 0.80
N THR A 22 15.41 -13.18 2.04
CA THR A 22 14.16 -13.01 2.77
C THR A 22 13.29 -12.20 1.82
N ALA A 23 12.27 -12.84 1.26
CA ALA A 23 11.22 -12.19 0.50
C ALA A 23 10.39 -11.36 1.50
N MET A 24 11.01 -10.31 2.02
CA MET A 24 10.31 -9.15 2.52
C MET A 24 9.74 -8.46 1.28
N ALA A 25 8.52 -7.94 1.37
CA ALA A 25 7.97 -7.10 0.32
C ALA A 25 9.04 -6.08 -0.12
N SER A 26 9.37 -6.03 -1.41
CA SER A 26 10.43 -5.15 -1.91
C SER A 26 10.00 -3.71 -1.71
N PHE A 27 10.62 -3.00 -0.77
CA PHE A 27 10.39 -1.57 -0.57
C PHE A 27 11.05 -0.70 -1.66
N HIS A 28 11.76 -1.30 -2.62
CA HIS A 28 12.37 -0.60 -3.74
C HIS A 28 11.42 -0.42 -4.92
N LYS A 29 11.46 0.77 -5.53
CA LYS A 29 10.75 1.07 -6.78
C LYS A 29 11.36 0.28 -7.94
N ASN A 30 10.51 -0.30 -8.78
CA ASN A 30 10.94 -0.99 -10.00
C ASN A 30 9.90 -0.81 -11.11
N LEU A 31 10.08 0.24 -11.92
CA LEU A 31 9.16 0.59 -12.99
C LEU A 31 9.09 -0.52 -14.06
N TRP A 32 7.90 -1.07 -14.28
CA TRP A 32 7.61 -1.78 -15.52
C TRP A 32 7.15 -0.77 -16.57
N VAL A 33 8.01 -0.52 -17.57
CA VAL A 33 7.88 0.58 -18.55
C VAL A 33 6.49 0.66 -19.20
N LYS A 34 5.84 -0.49 -19.45
CA LYS A 34 4.49 -0.52 -20.03
C LYS A 34 3.47 0.30 -19.24
N TRP A 35 3.59 0.38 -17.92
CA TRP A 35 2.64 1.11 -17.06
C TRP A 35 2.86 2.62 -17.03
N GLY A 36 3.90 3.14 -17.69
CA GLY A 36 4.04 4.56 -17.97
C GLY A 36 3.18 5.05 -19.13
N MET A 37 2.64 4.15 -19.95
CA MET A 37 1.80 4.49 -21.10
C MET A 37 0.44 5.02 -20.65
N ASN A 38 0.00 6.12 -21.26
CA ASN A 38 -1.29 6.76 -21.02
C ASN A 38 -1.74 7.50 -22.28
N ASN A 39 -3.02 7.87 -22.33
CA ASN A 39 -3.57 8.75 -23.36
C ASN A 39 -3.87 10.14 -22.75
N PRO A 40 -2.96 11.13 -22.92
CA PRO A 40 -3.07 12.42 -22.25
C PRO A 40 -4.32 13.23 -22.62
N LEU A 41 -4.88 13.00 -23.82
CA LEU A 41 -6.04 13.74 -24.34
C LEU A 41 -7.37 13.05 -24.00
N SER A 42 -7.32 11.85 -23.42
CA SER A 42 -8.51 11.06 -23.09
C SER A 42 -9.39 11.78 -22.07
N GLN A 43 -10.66 11.92 -22.41
CA GLN A 43 -11.73 12.39 -21.52
C GLN A 43 -12.60 11.22 -21.01
N LYS A 44 -12.19 9.97 -21.27
CA LYS A 44 -12.90 8.79 -20.76
C LYS A 44 -12.80 8.76 -19.23
N THR A 45 -13.85 8.26 -18.59
CA THR A 45 -13.91 8.06 -17.14
C THR A 45 -14.18 6.60 -16.80
N ILE A 46 -13.76 6.19 -15.61
CA ILE A 46 -13.95 4.85 -15.05
C ILE A 46 -14.92 4.97 -13.88
N SER A 47 -16.00 4.21 -13.92
CA SER A 47 -16.96 4.20 -12.81
C SER A 47 -16.39 3.41 -11.63
N HIS A 48 -16.37 4.03 -10.46
CA HIS A 48 -16.05 3.39 -9.19
C HIS A 48 -17.27 3.20 -8.30
N LYS A 49 -18.48 3.19 -8.89
CA LYS A 49 -19.74 3.14 -8.14
C LYS A 49 -19.86 1.89 -7.27
N GLU A 50 -19.55 0.71 -7.79
CA GLU A 50 -19.66 -0.54 -7.01
C GLU A 50 -18.71 -0.55 -5.81
N TRP A 51 -17.50 0.00 -5.98
CA TRP A 51 -16.57 0.21 -4.89
C TRP A 51 -17.08 1.23 -3.87
N GLN A 52 -17.64 2.36 -4.34
CA GLN A 52 -18.25 3.35 -3.47
C GLN A 52 -19.44 2.79 -2.67
N ASP A 53 -20.28 1.95 -3.30
CA ASP A 53 -21.40 1.30 -2.64
C ASP A 53 -20.90 0.35 -1.54
N PHE A 54 -19.83 -0.40 -1.78
CA PHE A 54 -19.16 -1.22 -0.77
C PHE A 54 -18.60 -0.34 0.38
N LEU A 55 -17.89 0.74 0.07
CA LEU A 55 -17.35 1.64 1.09
C LEU A 55 -18.45 2.20 2.00
N ASN A 56 -19.59 2.58 1.41
CA ASN A 56 -20.73 3.12 2.14
C ASN A 56 -21.37 2.12 3.12
N CYS A 57 -21.49 0.84 2.75
CA CYS A 57 -22.10 -0.16 3.62
C CYS A 57 -21.17 -0.62 4.74
N CYS A 58 -19.88 -0.69 4.43
CA CYS A 58 -19.01 -1.65 5.09
C CYS A 58 -17.80 -1.02 5.78
N VAL A 59 -17.60 0.30 5.59
CA VAL A 59 -16.54 1.06 6.26
C VAL A 59 -17.14 2.07 7.24
N ILE A 60 -16.75 1.94 8.51
CA ILE A 60 -17.16 2.87 9.59
C ILE A 60 -15.95 3.60 10.15
N THR A 61 -16.16 4.77 10.76
CA THR A 61 -15.10 5.50 11.45
C THR A 61 -15.28 5.34 12.96
N ASN A 62 -14.26 4.90 13.68
CA ASN A 62 -14.29 4.81 15.14
C ASN A 62 -14.09 6.19 15.81
N GLN A 63 -14.15 6.23 17.14
CA GLN A 63 -14.00 7.47 17.92
C GLN A 63 -12.61 8.12 17.79
N GLU A 64 -11.59 7.34 17.43
CA GLU A 64 -10.22 7.80 17.20
C GLU A 64 -9.99 8.28 15.75
N GLY A 65 -11.04 8.32 14.93
CA GLY A 65 -10.95 8.75 13.53
C GLY A 65 -10.37 7.69 12.59
N ILE A 66 -10.29 6.43 13.02
CA ILE A 66 -9.81 5.30 12.23
C ILE A 66 -10.96 4.69 11.44
N ASN A 67 -10.75 4.50 10.14
CA ASN A 67 -11.69 3.81 9.28
C ASN A 67 -11.47 2.30 9.40
N LEU A 68 -12.51 1.59 9.81
CA LEU A 68 -12.55 0.15 10.04
C LEU A 68 -13.50 -0.50 9.04
N VAL A 69 -13.12 -1.68 8.55
CA VAL A 69 -13.97 -2.52 7.70
C VAL A 69 -14.70 -3.54 8.56
N ASN A 70 -16.01 -3.67 8.39
CA ASN A 70 -16.82 -4.60 9.17
C ASN A 70 -16.80 -6.02 8.58
N TYR A 71 -15.61 -6.65 8.50
CA TYR A 71 -15.43 -7.96 7.89
C TYR A 71 -16.37 -9.03 8.46
N SER A 72 -16.62 -9.03 9.78
CA SER A 72 -17.51 -9.97 10.45
C SER A 72 -18.97 -9.89 10.02
N LYS A 73 -19.41 -8.79 9.41
CA LYS A 73 -20.80 -8.56 8.99
C LYS A 73 -20.97 -8.51 7.47
N LEU A 74 -19.92 -8.84 6.70
CA LEU A 74 -20.03 -8.88 5.25
C LEU A 74 -21.04 -9.95 4.83
N THR A 75 -22.03 -9.53 4.06
CA THR A 75 -23.04 -10.40 3.49
C THR A 75 -22.55 -10.94 2.13
N LYS A 76 -23.25 -11.95 1.61
CA LYS A 76 -23.01 -12.43 0.24
C LYS A 76 -23.10 -11.29 -0.79
N ALA A 77 -24.03 -10.35 -0.61
CA ALA A 77 -24.19 -9.22 -1.52
C ALA A 77 -22.97 -8.29 -1.52
N ASP A 78 -22.35 -8.09 -0.35
CA ASP A 78 -21.14 -7.26 -0.21
C ASP A 78 -19.92 -7.94 -0.86
N HIS A 79 -19.77 -9.25 -0.67
CA HIS A 79 -18.76 -10.03 -1.39
C HIS A 79 -18.98 -9.99 -2.92
N ASP A 80 -20.22 -10.06 -3.37
CA ASP A 80 -20.56 -10.02 -4.80
C ASP A 80 -20.30 -8.62 -5.38
N LEU A 81 -20.52 -7.54 -4.62
CA LEU A 81 -20.14 -6.16 -5.00
C LEU A 81 -18.62 -6.05 -5.24
N LEU A 82 -17.80 -6.52 -4.30
CA LEU A 82 -16.33 -6.52 -4.46
C LEU A 82 -15.88 -7.31 -5.69
N LYS A 83 -16.43 -8.51 -5.87
CA LYS A 83 -16.08 -9.38 -7.01
C LYS A 83 -16.43 -8.74 -8.35
N ARG A 84 -17.62 -8.14 -8.47
CA ARG A 84 -18.02 -7.45 -9.70
C ARG A 84 -17.14 -6.24 -9.99
N TYR A 85 -16.87 -5.42 -8.99
CA TYR A 85 -15.99 -4.27 -9.15
C TYR A 85 -14.60 -4.69 -9.66
N ILE A 86 -13.98 -5.66 -9.00
CA ILE A 86 -12.64 -6.16 -9.37
C ILE A 86 -12.64 -6.80 -10.76
N LYS A 87 -13.69 -7.56 -11.11
CA LYS A 87 -13.87 -8.11 -12.46
C LYS A 87 -13.98 -7.00 -13.51
N HIS A 88 -14.78 -5.97 -13.26
CA HIS A 88 -14.91 -4.83 -14.18
C HIS A 88 -13.55 -4.14 -14.34
N MET A 89 -12.82 -3.87 -13.25
CA MET A 89 -11.48 -3.27 -13.35
C MET A 89 -10.50 -4.14 -14.15
N SER A 90 -10.65 -5.47 -14.13
CA SER A 90 -9.83 -6.37 -14.95
C SER A 90 -10.06 -6.28 -16.46
N GLU A 91 -11.21 -5.76 -16.87
CA GLU A 91 -11.62 -5.64 -18.27
C GLU A 91 -11.31 -4.25 -18.85
N VAL A 92 -10.87 -3.30 -18.01
CA VAL A 92 -10.50 -1.95 -18.45
C VAL A 92 -9.12 -1.98 -19.12
N ASP A 93 -9.04 -1.51 -20.37
CA ASP A 93 -7.76 -1.17 -20.99
C ASP A 93 -7.25 0.15 -20.40
N ILE A 94 -6.36 0.06 -19.41
CA ILE A 94 -5.94 1.22 -18.65
C ILE A 94 -5.12 2.22 -19.49
N PHE A 95 -4.55 1.78 -20.63
CA PHE A 95 -3.72 2.64 -21.49
C PHE A 95 -4.54 3.69 -22.26
N ASP A 96 -5.85 3.48 -22.39
CA ASP A 96 -6.78 4.41 -23.05
C ASP A 96 -7.11 5.67 -22.24
N TYR A 97 -6.61 5.75 -21.01
CA TYR A 97 -6.99 6.78 -20.04
C TYR A 97 -5.82 7.74 -19.74
N ASN A 98 -6.17 8.94 -19.27
CA ASN A 98 -5.18 9.93 -18.83
C ASN A 98 -4.61 9.56 -17.45
N ARG A 99 -3.48 10.17 -17.06
CA ARG A 99 -2.76 9.85 -15.81
C ARG A 99 -3.60 9.98 -14.54
N ASN A 100 -4.54 10.92 -14.46
CA ASN A 100 -5.33 11.11 -13.25
C ASN A 100 -6.36 9.99 -13.09
N GLU A 101 -6.98 9.60 -14.20
CA GLU A 101 -7.91 8.46 -14.22
C GLU A 101 -7.17 7.14 -13.93
N GLN A 102 -5.97 6.97 -14.48
CA GLN A 102 -5.13 5.83 -14.18
C GLN A 102 -4.76 5.76 -12.69
N LEU A 103 -4.37 6.87 -12.05
CA LEU A 103 -4.03 6.84 -10.62
C LEU A 103 -5.24 6.55 -9.75
N ALA A 104 -6.39 7.16 -10.05
CA ALA A 104 -7.63 6.86 -9.35
C ALA A 104 -8.00 5.37 -9.46
N PHE A 105 -7.88 4.79 -10.66
CA PHE A 105 -8.06 3.37 -10.91
C PHE A 105 -7.14 2.51 -10.03
N TRP A 106 -5.83 2.76 -10.04
CA TRP A 106 -4.88 1.92 -9.31
C TRP A 106 -5.03 2.03 -7.79
N LEU A 107 -5.29 3.23 -7.26
CA LEU A 107 -5.54 3.43 -5.83
C LEU A 107 -6.81 2.69 -5.37
N ASN A 108 -7.90 2.80 -6.13
CA ASN A 108 -9.14 2.09 -5.79
C ASN A 108 -8.98 0.58 -5.94
N LEU A 109 -8.35 0.11 -7.02
CA LEU A 109 -8.13 -1.31 -7.26
C LEU A 109 -7.25 -1.95 -6.17
N TYR A 110 -6.14 -1.32 -5.80
CA TYR A 110 -5.28 -1.80 -4.72
C TYR A 110 -6.07 -1.98 -3.42
N ASN A 111 -6.83 -0.96 -3.03
CA ASN A 111 -7.61 -0.98 -1.80
C ASN A 111 -8.71 -2.05 -1.85
N ALA A 112 -9.41 -2.19 -2.98
CA ALA A 112 -10.43 -3.22 -3.16
C ALA A 112 -9.85 -4.64 -3.12
N LEU A 113 -8.69 -4.88 -3.75
CA LEU A 113 -7.98 -6.17 -3.69
C LEU A 113 -7.52 -6.49 -2.27
N THR A 114 -7.02 -5.49 -1.53
CA THR A 114 -6.65 -5.66 -0.12
C THR A 114 -7.85 -6.08 0.72
N VAL A 115 -8.97 -5.37 0.59
CA VAL A 115 -10.21 -5.69 1.31
C VAL A 115 -10.76 -7.06 0.90
N GLN A 116 -10.79 -7.38 -0.40
CA GLN A 116 -11.24 -8.70 -0.87
C GLN A 116 -10.38 -9.82 -0.29
N THR A 117 -9.06 -9.62 -0.25
CA THR A 117 -8.13 -10.61 0.31
C THR A 117 -8.41 -10.84 1.78
N VAL A 118 -8.47 -9.78 2.59
CA VAL A 118 -8.79 -9.93 4.02
C VAL A 118 -10.17 -10.56 4.22
N ALA A 119 -11.19 -10.13 3.46
CA ALA A 119 -12.54 -10.68 3.55
C ALA A 119 -12.60 -12.18 3.22
N HIS A 120 -11.73 -12.68 2.34
CA HIS A 120 -11.67 -14.10 1.99
C HIS A 120 -11.09 -14.97 3.11
N TYR A 121 -10.11 -14.44 3.86
CA TYR A 121 -9.39 -15.17 4.90
C TYR A 121 -9.86 -14.85 6.32
N TYR A 122 -10.83 -13.95 6.48
CA TYR A 122 -11.38 -13.58 7.78
C TYR A 122 -12.03 -14.79 8.48
N PRO A 123 -11.86 -14.99 9.81
CA PRO A 123 -11.17 -14.11 10.76
C PRO A 123 -9.65 -14.31 10.81
N VAL A 124 -8.91 -13.20 10.80
CA VAL A 124 -7.46 -13.10 11.08
C VAL A 124 -7.20 -11.89 11.97
N ALA A 125 -6.16 -11.93 12.81
CA ALA A 125 -5.82 -10.80 13.68
C ALA A 125 -4.90 -9.79 12.95
N SER A 126 -4.15 -10.25 11.96
CA SER A 126 -3.33 -9.42 11.09
C SER A 126 -3.37 -9.92 9.66
N ILE A 127 -3.28 -9.00 8.69
CA ILE A 127 -3.10 -9.36 7.28
C ILE A 127 -1.81 -10.18 7.04
N GLN A 128 -0.81 -10.06 7.93
CA GLN A 128 0.43 -10.83 7.86
C GLN A 128 0.22 -12.35 8.00
N GLU A 129 -0.92 -12.77 8.57
CA GLU A 129 -1.27 -14.19 8.75
C GLU A 129 -1.76 -14.84 7.44
N ILE A 130 -2.10 -14.04 6.42
CA ILE A 130 -2.60 -14.53 5.13
C ILE A 130 -1.42 -14.97 4.25
N ASN A 131 -0.93 -16.19 4.48
CA ASN A 131 0.25 -16.76 3.83
C ASN A 131 -0.05 -17.36 2.45
N ILE A 132 -0.37 -16.49 1.49
CA ILE A 132 -0.72 -16.88 0.10
C ILE A 132 0.32 -16.43 -0.94
N SER A 133 1.28 -15.62 -0.52
CA SER A 133 2.39 -15.21 -1.38
C SER A 133 3.26 -16.41 -1.75
N PRO A 134 3.88 -16.41 -2.94
CA PRO A 134 4.78 -17.50 -3.34
C PRO A 134 6.09 -17.46 -2.54
N GLY A 135 6.58 -18.64 -2.16
CA GLY A 135 7.88 -18.82 -1.48
C GLY A 135 7.75 -19.31 -0.04
N LEU A 136 8.72 -20.08 0.43
CA LEU A 136 8.65 -20.80 1.72
C LEU A 136 8.71 -19.88 2.96
N PHE A 137 9.10 -18.61 2.78
CA PHE A 137 9.31 -17.63 3.85
C PHE A 137 8.61 -16.29 3.57
N SER A 138 7.66 -16.25 2.65
CA SER A 138 6.90 -15.04 2.37
C SER A 138 5.91 -14.75 3.51
N VAL A 139 5.77 -13.48 3.88
CA VAL A 139 4.83 -13.03 4.92
C VAL A 139 3.68 -12.27 4.28
N GLY A 140 2.44 -12.59 4.68
CA GLY A 140 1.24 -11.91 4.21
C GLY A 140 0.96 -12.12 2.71
N PRO A 141 -0.05 -11.42 2.16
CA PRO A 141 -0.60 -11.71 0.84
C PRO A 141 0.02 -10.86 -0.29
N TRP A 142 0.94 -9.95 0.03
CA TRP A 142 1.32 -8.86 -0.90
C TRP A 142 1.95 -9.32 -2.21
N GLY A 143 2.64 -10.47 -2.22
CA GLY A 143 3.28 -11.03 -3.41
C GLY A 143 2.43 -12.04 -4.17
N ALA A 144 1.20 -12.35 -3.72
CA ALA A 144 0.32 -13.24 -4.45
C ALA A 144 -0.27 -12.54 -5.68
N ASN A 145 -0.35 -13.24 -6.81
CA ASN A 145 -1.04 -12.72 -8.00
C ASN A 145 -2.56 -12.75 -7.76
N LEU A 146 -3.18 -11.57 -7.72
CA LEU A 146 -4.60 -11.42 -7.38
C LEU A 146 -5.47 -11.04 -8.58
N ILE A 147 -4.89 -10.43 -9.61
CA ILE A 147 -5.63 -9.95 -10.79
C ILE A 147 -4.77 -10.00 -12.04
N THR A 148 -5.41 -10.06 -13.21
CA THR A 148 -4.75 -9.83 -14.50
C THR A 148 -5.30 -8.54 -15.11
N ILE A 149 -4.41 -7.58 -15.43
CA ILE A 149 -4.74 -6.33 -16.14
C ILE A 149 -3.87 -6.27 -17.40
N ASN A 150 -4.48 -6.00 -18.57
CA ASN A 150 -3.78 -5.93 -19.86
C ASN A 150 -2.74 -7.07 -20.03
N ASP A 151 -3.22 -8.31 -19.90
CA ASP A 151 -2.44 -9.57 -20.00
C ASP A 151 -1.26 -9.72 -19.03
N THR A 152 -1.30 -9.03 -17.88
CA THR A 152 -0.26 -9.12 -16.86
C THR A 152 -0.86 -9.46 -15.52
N GLN A 153 -0.40 -10.57 -14.94
CA GLN A 153 -0.72 -10.93 -13.56
C GLN A 153 -0.05 -9.94 -12.62
N LEU A 154 -0.81 -9.44 -11.65
CA LEU A 154 -0.37 -8.43 -10.71
C LEU A 154 -0.69 -8.84 -9.28
N SER A 155 0.30 -8.63 -8.42
CA SER A 155 0.16 -8.65 -6.97
C SER A 155 -0.10 -7.24 -6.41
N LEU A 156 -0.40 -7.14 -5.10
CA LEU A 156 -0.47 -5.84 -4.42
C LEU A 156 0.89 -5.15 -4.47
N GLU A 157 1.98 -5.91 -4.29
CA GLU A 157 3.35 -5.39 -4.36
C GLU A 157 3.67 -4.83 -5.75
N ASP A 158 3.25 -5.50 -6.83
CA ASP A 158 3.46 -5.00 -8.18
C ASP A 158 2.71 -3.69 -8.42
N ILE A 159 1.43 -3.62 -8.02
CA ILE A 159 0.64 -2.40 -8.15
C ILE A 159 1.29 -1.25 -7.38
N HIS A 160 1.81 -1.50 -6.17
CA HIS A 160 2.42 -0.45 -5.37
C HIS A 160 3.80 -0.03 -5.88
N ASN A 161 4.72 -0.98 -6.03
CA ASN A 161 6.15 -0.72 -6.22
C ASN A 161 6.59 -0.66 -7.68
N ARG A 162 5.77 -1.18 -8.60
CA ARG A 162 6.07 -1.20 -10.04
C ARG A 162 5.19 -0.32 -10.90
N ILE A 163 4.07 0.14 -10.32
CA ILE A 163 3.09 1.00 -10.99
C ILE A 163 2.96 2.32 -10.24
N ILE A 164 2.29 2.36 -9.09
CA ILE A 164 1.90 3.61 -8.43
C ILE A 164 3.12 4.46 -8.04
N ARG A 165 4.03 3.92 -7.24
CA ARG A 165 5.20 4.67 -6.75
C ARG A 165 6.09 5.18 -7.88
N PRO A 166 6.57 4.34 -8.83
CA PRO A 166 7.50 4.82 -9.86
C PRO A 166 6.85 5.63 -10.98
N VAL A 167 5.56 5.42 -11.30
CA VAL A 167 4.91 6.18 -12.38
C VAL A 167 4.57 7.58 -11.91
N TRP A 168 3.97 7.76 -10.73
CA TRP A 168 3.56 9.10 -10.26
C TRP A 168 4.62 9.82 -9.45
N ASN A 169 5.50 9.09 -8.76
CA ASN A 169 6.52 9.66 -7.87
C ASN A 169 5.94 10.73 -6.92
N ASP A 170 4.73 10.46 -6.41
CA ASP A 170 4.00 11.35 -5.52
C ASP A 170 3.90 10.68 -4.12
N PRO A 171 4.57 11.23 -3.09
CA PRO A 171 4.57 10.65 -1.74
C PRO A 171 3.17 10.60 -1.13
N ARG A 172 2.22 11.40 -1.62
CA ARG A 172 0.85 11.39 -1.10
C ARG A 172 0.12 10.07 -1.36
N THR A 173 0.56 9.30 -2.36
CA THR A 173 -0.03 8.00 -2.71
C THR A 173 0.08 6.97 -1.58
N HIS A 174 1.12 7.06 -0.73
CA HIS A 174 1.25 6.26 0.48
C HIS A 174 0.06 6.42 1.43
N TYR A 175 -0.52 7.62 1.50
CA TYR A 175 -1.68 7.91 2.35
C TYR A 175 -3.02 7.51 1.74
N ALA A 176 -3.02 7.19 0.45
CA ALA A 176 -4.19 6.73 -0.30
C ALA A 176 -4.28 5.20 -0.38
N ILE A 177 -3.22 4.50 0.02
CA ILE A 177 -3.15 3.05 0.07
C ILE A 177 -3.33 2.56 1.52
N ASN A 178 -4.31 1.68 1.73
CA ASN A 178 -4.51 0.98 3.00
C ASN A 178 -4.15 -0.49 2.84
N ASN A 179 -3.24 -1.00 3.67
CA ASN A 179 -2.81 -2.41 3.65
C ASN A 179 -3.59 -3.30 4.64
N GLY A 180 -4.79 -2.89 5.06
CA GLY A 180 -5.64 -3.66 5.98
C GLY A 180 -5.27 -3.58 7.47
N THR A 181 -4.38 -2.66 7.87
CA THR A 181 -3.93 -2.56 9.27
C THR A 181 -4.37 -1.28 9.95
N ILE A 182 -4.40 -1.29 11.29
CA ILE A 182 -4.63 -0.12 12.11
C ILE A 182 -3.51 0.91 11.91
N GLY A 183 -2.25 0.50 11.76
CA GLY A 183 -1.11 1.41 11.57
C GLY A 183 -1.10 2.15 10.23
N ALA A 184 -1.77 1.60 9.20
CA ALA A 184 -1.84 2.23 7.89
C ALA A 184 -2.69 3.51 7.85
N PRO A 185 -2.47 4.34 6.82
CA PRO A 185 -3.41 5.39 6.43
C PRO A 185 -4.82 4.85 6.25
N ASN A 186 -5.81 5.69 6.54
CA ASN A 186 -7.21 5.26 6.49
C ASN A 186 -7.60 4.79 5.09
N LEU A 187 -8.25 3.62 5.02
CA LEU A 187 -9.07 3.28 3.86
C LEU A 187 -10.08 4.41 3.65
N SER A 188 -10.02 5.11 2.52
CA SER A 188 -10.93 6.21 2.23
C SER A 188 -12.39 5.72 2.20
N LYS A 189 -13.32 6.51 2.77
CA LYS A 189 -14.77 6.24 2.63
C LYS A 189 -15.32 6.71 1.29
N GLN A 190 -14.51 7.40 0.50
CA GLN A 190 -14.85 7.83 -0.85
C GLN A 190 -13.85 7.22 -1.83
N ALA A 191 -14.36 6.63 -2.90
CA ALA A 191 -13.55 6.18 -4.01
C ALA A 191 -12.77 7.37 -4.59
N PHE A 192 -11.51 7.13 -4.98
CA PHE A 192 -10.71 8.13 -5.66
C PHE A 192 -11.30 8.44 -7.03
N GLN A 193 -11.32 9.71 -7.43
CA GLN A 193 -11.86 10.14 -8.73
C GLN A 193 -10.85 11.10 -9.38
N ALA A 194 -10.62 10.98 -10.69
CA ALA A 194 -9.59 11.75 -11.39
C ALA A 194 -9.72 13.27 -11.23
N ASN A 195 -10.96 13.78 -11.25
CA ASN A 195 -11.27 15.19 -11.12
C ASN A 195 -11.15 15.72 -9.67
N LEU A 196 -11.05 14.84 -8.67
CA LEU A 196 -10.92 15.19 -7.25
C LEU A 196 -9.57 14.75 -6.66
N LEU A 197 -8.72 14.13 -7.47
CA LEU A 197 -7.57 13.36 -6.99
C LEU A 197 -6.60 14.19 -6.17
N GLU A 198 -6.24 15.39 -6.65
CA GLU A 198 -5.36 16.32 -5.94
C GLU A 198 -5.87 16.64 -4.53
N LYS A 199 -7.17 16.95 -4.43
CA LYS A 199 -7.81 17.23 -3.14
C LYS A 199 -7.81 15.98 -2.26
N GLN A 200 -8.18 14.83 -2.80
CA GLN A 200 -8.27 13.58 -2.04
C GLN A 200 -6.91 13.12 -1.51
N LEU A 201 -5.83 13.28 -2.30
CA LEU A 201 -4.46 12.97 -1.91
C LEU A 201 -3.97 13.93 -0.81
N ASN A 202 -4.21 15.24 -0.96
CA ASN A 202 -3.85 16.22 0.07
C ASN A 202 -4.61 15.96 1.38
N ASP A 203 -5.92 15.69 1.31
CA ASP A 203 -6.74 15.38 2.48
C ASP A 203 -6.31 14.07 3.15
N ALA A 204 -5.83 13.08 2.39
CA ALA A 204 -5.30 11.83 2.93
C ALA A 204 -3.97 12.06 3.67
N ALA A 205 -3.04 12.78 3.06
CA ALA A 205 -1.75 13.14 3.67
C ALA A 205 -1.96 13.93 4.97
N PHE A 206 -2.77 14.97 4.90
CA PHE A 206 -3.11 15.81 6.04
C PHE A 206 -3.73 15.01 7.19
N ARG A 207 -4.73 14.17 6.92
CA ARG A 207 -5.37 13.36 7.97
C ARG A 207 -4.41 12.37 8.61
N TYR A 208 -3.55 11.72 7.84
CA TYR A 208 -2.65 10.72 8.40
C TYR A 208 -1.54 11.33 9.24
N ILE A 209 -0.86 12.36 8.71
CA ILE A 209 0.25 13.06 9.38
C ILE A 209 -0.21 13.64 10.71
N ASN A 210 -1.43 14.18 10.77
CA ASN A 210 -2.00 14.75 11.99
C ASN A 210 -2.71 13.73 12.90
N SER A 211 -2.58 12.43 12.61
CA SER A 211 -3.09 11.38 13.48
C SER A 211 -1.97 10.83 14.37
N LEU A 212 -2.34 10.26 15.52
CA LEU A 212 -1.42 9.54 16.40
C LEU A 212 -0.73 8.35 15.71
N ARG A 213 -1.21 7.92 14.53
CA ARG A 213 -0.58 6.83 13.77
C ARG A 213 0.49 7.31 12.81
N GLY A 214 0.44 8.58 12.40
CA GLY A 214 1.39 9.19 11.47
C GLY A 214 2.56 9.83 12.21
N VAL A 215 2.27 10.83 13.05
CA VAL A 215 3.27 11.60 13.78
C VAL A 215 2.80 11.82 15.22
N GLN A 216 3.69 11.54 16.17
CA GLN A 216 3.52 11.92 17.57
C GLN A 216 4.75 12.70 18.03
N VAL A 217 4.53 13.72 18.87
CA VAL A 217 5.60 14.41 19.58
C VAL A 217 5.31 14.33 21.06
N ILE A 218 6.12 13.58 21.80
CA ILE A 218 5.96 13.32 23.24
C ILE A 218 7.22 13.81 23.93
N GLU A 219 7.08 14.81 24.82
CA GLU A 219 8.20 15.37 25.58
C GLU A 219 9.39 15.81 24.68
N GLY A 220 9.07 16.36 23.49
CA GLY A 220 10.07 16.78 22.52
C GLY A 220 10.71 15.65 21.70
N LYS A 221 10.29 14.41 21.88
CA LYS A 221 10.71 13.27 21.05
C LYS A 221 9.67 12.98 19.98
N ILE A 222 10.11 12.90 18.73
CA ILE A 222 9.24 12.55 17.61
C ILE A 222 9.18 11.03 17.43
N ILE A 223 7.97 10.52 17.28
CA ILE A 223 7.70 9.11 16.96
C ILE A 223 6.92 9.11 15.66
N LEU A 224 7.45 8.42 14.66
CA LEU A 224 6.88 8.38 13.32
C LEU A 224 6.31 7.00 13.00
N SER A 225 5.38 6.96 12.05
CA SER A 225 4.98 5.69 11.42
C SER A 225 6.16 5.01 10.71
N LYS A 226 6.24 3.67 10.76
CA LYS A 226 7.22 2.93 9.95
C LYS A 226 7.09 3.14 8.44
N ILE A 227 6.00 3.72 7.92
CA ILE A 227 5.94 4.03 6.47
C ILE A 227 7.04 5.02 6.05
N TYR A 228 7.48 5.91 6.95
CA TYR A 228 8.57 6.86 6.68
C TYR A 228 9.94 6.19 6.68
N GLU A 229 10.09 5.09 7.43
CA GLU A 229 11.29 4.24 7.41
C GLU A 229 11.32 3.36 6.15
N TRP A 230 10.21 2.68 5.85
CA TRP A 230 10.14 1.75 4.71
C TRP A 230 10.21 2.44 3.35
N PHE A 231 9.65 3.64 3.24
CA PHE A 231 9.56 4.39 1.99
C PHE A 231 10.36 5.70 2.05
N LEU A 232 11.47 5.71 2.80
CA LEU A 232 12.34 6.87 2.98
C LEU A 232 12.70 7.55 1.64
N GLU A 233 13.00 6.76 0.61
CA GLU A 233 13.29 7.23 -0.76
C GLU A 233 12.17 8.13 -1.34
N ASP A 234 10.91 7.87 -1.00
CA ASP A 234 9.77 8.63 -1.52
C ASP A 234 9.53 9.93 -0.74
N PHE A 235 10.04 10.02 0.49
CA PHE A 235 9.90 11.18 1.37
C PHE A 235 11.17 12.04 1.41
N GLY A 236 11.94 12.07 0.30
CA GLY A 236 13.14 12.91 0.18
C GLY A 236 14.47 12.18 0.39
N GLY A 237 14.45 10.91 0.80
CA GLY A 237 15.63 10.05 0.86
C GLY A 237 16.41 10.06 2.16
N ASP A 238 16.11 11.00 3.07
CA ASP A 238 16.73 11.13 4.39
C ASP A 238 15.74 11.70 5.43
N GLU A 239 16.19 11.82 6.69
CA GLU A 239 15.33 12.31 7.79
C GLU A 239 14.92 13.78 7.58
N GLU A 240 15.78 14.60 6.97
CA GLU A 240 15.46 16.01 6.71
C GLU A 240 14.30 16.11 5.70
N GLY A 241 14.38 15.35 4.61
CA GLY A 241 13.31 15.24 3.62
C GLY A 241 11.99 14.78 4.25
N VAL A 242 12.05 13.79 5.15
CA VAL A 242 10.85 13.33 5.88
C VAL A 242 10.26 14.47 6.70
N LEU A 243 11.07 15.18 7.50
CA LEU A 243 10.60 16.29 8.33
C LEU A 243 10.03 17.45 7.49
N GLN A 244 10.63 17.75 6.33
CA GLN A 244 10.11 18.73 5.38
C GLN A 244 8.74 18.31 4.82
N HIS A 245 8.61 17.05 4.40
CA HIS A 245 7.34 16.49 3.92
C HIS A 245 6.25 16.56 5.00
N LEU A 246 6.57 16.16 6.23
CA LEU A 246 5.65 16.23 7.36
C LEU A 246 5.18 17.66 7.63
N THR A 247 6.11 18.62 7.61
CA THR A 247 5.82 20.05 7.87
C THR A 247 4.81 20.63 6.88
N HIS A 248 4.85 20.19 5.62
CA HIS A 248 3.93 20.67 4.57
C HIS A 248 2.46 20.32 4.84
N TYR A 249 2.19 19.19 5.50
CA TYR A 249 0.83 18.70 5.78
C TYR A 249 0.46 18.73 7.27
N ALA A 250 1.34 19.23 8.14
CA ALA A 250 1.08 19.36 9.56
C ALA A 250 0.11 20.52 9.85
N HIS A 251 -0.80 20.34 10.81
CA HIS A 251 -1.50 21.46 11.44
C HIS A 251 -0.52 22.40 12.13
N SER A 252 -0.93 23.64 12.37
CA SER A 252 -0.07 24.68 12.96
C SER A 252 0.67 24.23 14.23
N ALA A 253 -0.02 23.54 15.15
CA ALA A 253 0.59 23.05 16.40
C ALA A 253 1.69 22.01 16.15
N LEU A 254 1.44 21.02 15.30
CA LEU A 254 2.42 19.99 14.94
C LEU A 254 3.58 20.61 14.14
N SER A 255 3.27 21.50 13.18
CA SER A 255 4.26 22.21 12.38
C SER A 255 5.24 22.99 13.26
N GLN A 256 4.75 23.68 14.31
CA GLN A 256 5.60 24.38 15.26
C GLN A 256 6.48 23.41 16.07
N GLN A 257 5.95 22.25 16.48
CA GLN A 257 6.75 21.23 17.16
C GLN A 257 7.86 20.67 16.25
N LEU A 258 7.57 20.46 14.96
CA LEU A 258 8.54 19.94 14.00
C LEU A 258 9.74 20.87 13.78
N GLN A 259 9.59 22.18 13.97
CA GLN A 259 10.69 23.15 13.82
C GLN A 259 11.85 22.94 14.79
N SER A 260 11.60 22.33 15.97
CA SER A 260 12.64 22.05 16.96
C SER A 260 13.21 20.64 16.88
N ILE A 261 12.65 19.78 16.01
CA ILE A 261 13.09 18.40 15.83
C ILE A 261 14.22 18.36 14.81
N GLN A 262 15.37 17.79 15.21
CA GLN A 262 16.55 17.65 14.35
C GLN A 262 16.80 16.21 13.89
N GLN A 263 16.19 15.23 14.56
CA GLN A 263 16.37 13.82 14.28
C GLN A 263 15.12 13.04 14.65
N ILE A 264 14.89 11.92 13.99
CA ILE A 264 13.75 11.03 14.25
C ILE A 264 14.12 10.07 15.39
N ASN A 265 13.33 10.04 16.48
CA ASN A 265 13.71 9.25 17.65
C ASN A 265 13.31 7.77 17.55
N SER A 266 12.17 7.46 16.93
CA SER A 266 11.71 6.07 16.76
C SER A 266 10.60 5.94 15.73
N TYR A 267 10.40 4.71 15.26
CA TYR A 267 9.33 4.34 14.36
C TYR A 267 8.41 3.27 14.96
N VAL A 268 7.10 3.43 14.79
CA VAL A 268 6.07 2.48 15.27
C VAL A 268 5.11 2.11 14.16
N TYR A 269 4.53 0.91 14.25
CA TYR A 269 3.48 0.47 13.34
C TYR A 269 2.59 -0.58 13.99
N ASN A 270 1.27 -0.38 13.91
CA ASN A 270 0.31 -1.31 14.47
C ASN A 270 -0.20 -2.28 13.39
N TRP A 271 0.24 -3.54 13.45
CA TRP A 271 -0.11 -4.58 12.48
C TRP A 271 -1.47 -5.26 12.71
N HIS A 272 -2.22 -4.89 13.76
CA HIS A 272 -3.56 -5.41 13.96
C HIS A 272 -4.45 -5.03 12.78
N LEU A 273 -5.35 -5.94 12.40
CA LEU A 273 -6.30 -5.73 11.31
C LEU A 273 -7.20 -4.52 11.60
N ASN A 274 -7.48 -3.70 10.57
CA ASN A 274 -8.43 -2.59 10.66
C ASN A 274 -9.89 -3.06 10.62
N SER A 275 -10.25 -4.00 11.48
CA SER A 275 -11.62 -4.52 11.58
C SER A 275 -12.38 -3.91 12.75
N THR A 276 -13.70 -3.89 12.67
CA THR A 276 -14.54 -3.71 13.85
C THR A 276 -14.31 -4.86 14.84
N ALA A 277 -14.46 -4.61 16.13
CA ALA A 277 -14.38 -5.67 17.13
C ALA A 277 -15.40 -6.78 16.81
N ILE A 278 -14.98 -8.04 16.96
CA ILE A 278 -15.88 -9.18 16.89
C ILE A 278 -16.79 -9.10 18.12
N THR A 279 -18.03 -8.68 17.94
CA THR A 279 -19.05 -8.85 18.98
C THR A 279 -19.40 -10.33 19.03
N ALA A 280 -18.96 -11.00 20.10
CA ALA A 280 -19.30 -12.38 20.42
C ALA A 280 -20.82 -12.57 20.61
#